data_AF-A0A3M1LS76-F1
#
_entry.id   AF-A0A3M1LS76-F1
#
_cell.length_a   1.000
_cell.length_b   1.000
_cell.length_c   1.000
_cell.angle_alpha   90.00
_cell.angle_beta   90.00
_cell.angle_gamma   90.00
#
_symmetry.space_group_name_H-M   'P 1'
#
loop_
_entity.id
_entity.type
_entity.pdbx_description
1 polymer ?
#
loop_
_entity_poly.entity_id
_entity_poly.type
_entity_poly.pdbx_seq_one_letter_code
_entity_poly.pdbx_strand_id
1 'polypeptide(L)'
;AWMMVFLRQRGGRYVLLRTSGAGSGAVVLFLPWLFHTFLGRIPQSFARQMTTFPNSLTSFARQYNAIGDITRFMAPVGWLLLVIAIATGLWKRRRGVLLISLWWFLLLIATNPDWLRLPGSGVISNFALFIAVYIPAGILIGWLLGEVMGRWTRHKWVMLSAVALLVGTGLAGARRRMGDLQVDRHTMVTRPDLRAMVWIRENTPEDARFLINSFFAYGGGVIVGSDGGWWIPLLGKRANTVPPLNYGMERGPWDGYRRWVNELRAKIEEKGLDHPETLAMLKERGVTYIYIGQQRGRVNYGGPFVFDPGSLSQSESFQPVYHQDLVWVLRIKGTSDQ
;
A
#
# COMPACT_ATOMS: atom_id res chain seq x y z
N ALA A 1 31.10 6.08 8.54
CA ALA A 1 32.53 6.24 8.21
C ALA A 1 32.80 7.51 7.40
N TRP A 2 32.18 7.69 6.22
CA TRP A 2 32.38 8.86 5.35
C TRP A 2 32.09 10.22 6.01
N MET A 3 30.98 10.33 6.76
CA MET A 3 30.59 11.56 7.47
C MET A 3 31.61 11.98 8.54
N MET A 4 32.24 11.02 9.24
CA MET A 4 33.28 11.29 10.23
C MET A 4 34.62 11.72 9.60
N VAL A 5 34.95 11.21 8.41
CA VAL A 5 36.12 11.64 7.64
C VAL A 5 35.91 13.04 7.06
N PHE A 6 34.70 13.34 6.58
CA PHE A 6 34.34 14.65 6.02
C PHE A 6 34.35 15.77 7.07
N LEU A 7 33.84 15.49 8.29
CA LEU A 7 33.88 16.40 9.44
C LEU A 7 35.31 16.74 9.89
N ARG A 8 36.27 15.85 9.62
CA ARG A 8 37.68 16.02 9.99
C ARG A 8 38.47 16.89 8.99
N GLN A 9 38.01 17.00 7.74
CA GLN A 9 38.70 17.75 6.67
C GLN A 9 38.12 19.16 6.41
N ARG A 10 36.80 19.35 6.56
CA ARG A 10 36.15 20.65 6.42
C ARG A 10 35.37 20.93 7.69
N GLY A 11 35.85 21.87 8.50
CA GLY A 11 35.41 22.10 9.88
C GLY A 11 33.89 22.06 10.08
N GLY A 12 33.46 21.54 11.23
CA GLY A 12 32.06 21.18 11.53
C GLY A 12 31.00 22.25 11.21
N ARG A 13 31.36 23.54 11.26
CA ARG A 13 30.50 24.67 10.85
C ARG A 13 30.04 24.56 9.39
N TYR A 14 30.90 24.14 8.46
CA TYR A 14 30.57 24.02 7.04
C TYR A 14 29.58 22.87 6.77
N VAL A 15 29.77 21.73 7.45
CA VAL A 15 28.84 20.60 7.38
C VAL A 15 27.50 20.99 7.97
N LEU A 16 27.48 21.62 9.16
CA LEU A 16 26.26 22.12 9.79
C LEU A 16 25.51 23.10 8.90
N LEU A 17 26.19 24.12 8.34
CA LEU A 17 25.57 25.09 7.44
C LEU A 17 24.96 24.43 6.20
N ARG A 18 25.63 23.43 5.61
CA ARG A 18 25.09 22.71 4.44
C ARG A 18 23.95 21.77 4.80
N THR A 19 24.03 21.04 5.91
CA THR A 19 22.93 20.17 6.36
C THR A 19 21.73 20.97 6.81
N SER A 20 21.95 22.11 7.47
CA SER A 20 20.89 23.05 7.85
C SER A 20 20.31 23.73 6.61
N GLY A 21 21.13 24.20 5.67
CA GLY A 21 20.64 24.78 4.41
C GLY A 21 19.83 23.79 3.57
N ALA A 22 20.32 22.56 3.42
CA ALA A 22 19.60 21.48 2.75
C ALA A 22 18.32 21.09 3.51
N GLY A 23 18.39 21.01 4.84
CA GLY A 23 17.25 20.72 5.70
C GLY A 23 16.16 21.80 5.63
N SER A 24 16.54 23.07 5.73
CA SER A 24 15.63 24.21 5.61
C SER A 24 15.03 24.29 4.21
N GLY A 25 15.84 24.09 3.15
CA GLY A 25 15.34 24.03 1.78
C GLY A 25 14.31 22.92 1.59
N ALA A 26 14.58 21.72 2.12
CA ALA A 26 13.65 20.60 2.08
C ALA A 26 12.35 20.92 2.85
N VAL A 27 12.44 21.52 4.04
CA VAL A 27 11.26 21.92 4.83
C VAL A 27 10.41 22.93 4.07
N VAL A 28 11.01 23.97 3.48
CA VAL A 28 10.27 24.99 2.72
C VAL A 28 9.56 24.39 1.51
N LEU A 29 10.22 23.52 0.76
CA LEU A 29 9.61 22.84 -0.39
C LEU A 29 8.50 21.87 0.04
N PHE A 30 8.61 21.27 1.21
CA PHE A 30 7.64 20.30 1.72
C PHE A 30 6.47 20.94 2.49
N LEU A 31 6.63 22.17 2.97
CA LEU A 31 5.68 22.86 3.83
C LEU A 31 4.25 22.91 3.25
N PRO A 32 4.04 23.24 1.95
CA PRO A 32 2.69 23.26 1.39
C PRO A 32 2.01 21.89 1.44
N TRP A 33 2.76 20.83 1.11
CA TRP A 33 2.24 19.47 1.17
C TRP A 33 1.97 19.03 2.61
N LEU A 34 2.87 19.37 3.54
CA LEU A 34 2.67 19.14 4.97
C LEU A 34 1.34 19.73 5.45
N PHE A 35 1.03 20.98 5.07
CA PHE A 35 -0.26 21.59 5.39
C PHE A 35 -1.43 20.84 4.75
N HIS A 36 -1.36 20.44 3.49
CA HIS A 36 -2.43 19.66 2.83
C HIS A 36 -2.68 18.31 3.52
N THR A 37 -1.63 17.65 3.99
CA THR A 37 -1.69 16.35 4.66
C THR A 37 -2.19 16.49 6.11
N PHE A 38 -1.69 17.46 6.88
CA PHE A 38 -2.09 17.69 8.27
C PHE A 38 -3.45 18.40 8.39
N LEU A 39 -3.84 19.27 7.45
CA LEU A 39 -5.19 19.82 7.40
C LEU A 39 -6.20 18.83 6.78
N GLY A 40 -5.73 17.67 6.34
CA GLY A 40 -6.56 16.55 5.92
C GLY A 40 -7.21 15.82 7.10
N ARG A 41 -7.66 14.59 6.84
CA ARG A 41 -8.33 13.76 7.84
C ARG A 41 -7.36 12.98 8.72
N ILE A 42 -6.04 13.09 8.52
CA ILE A 42 -5.07 12.31 9.29
C ILE A 42 -5.12 12.68 10.77
N PRO A 43 -5.04 13.95 11.21
CA PRO A 43 -5.10 14.27 12.64
C PRO A 43 -6.48 13.99 13.24
N GLN A 44 -7.55 14.20 12.47
CA GLN A 44 -8.91 13.90 12.92
C GLN A 44 -9.12 12.40 13.11
N SER A 45 -8.61 11.58 12.20
CA SER A 45 -8.67 10.11 12.29
C SER A 45 -7.79 9.61 13.43
N PHE A 46 -6.58 10.15 13.58
CA PHE A 46 -5.68 9.84 14.68
C PHE A 46 -6.30 10.18 16.04
N ALA A 47 -6.83 11.41 16.20
CA ALA A 47 -7.50 11.83 17.42
C ALA A 47 -8.71 10.93 17.73
N ARG A 48 -9.54 10.65 16.73
CA ARG A 48 -10.69 9.74 16.88
C ARG A 48 -10.26 8.36 17.32
N GLN A 49 -9.22 7.78 16.71
CA GLN A 49 -8.72 6.46 17.10
C GLN A 49 -8.16 6.46 18.51
N MET A 50 -7.38 7.48 18.90
CA MET A 50 -6.84 7.63 20.26
C MET A 50 -7.92 7.70 21.33
N THR A 51 -9.10 8.26 21.02
CA THR A 51 -10.21 8.37 21.97
C THR A 51 -11.24 7.24 21.86
N THR A 52 -11.12 6.35 20.86
CA THR A 52 -12.09 5.27 20.65
C THR A 52 -11.79 4.11 21.60
N PHE A 53 -12.76 3.78 22.45
CA PHE A 53 -12.68 2.62 23.34
C PHE A 53 -12.94 1.30 22.59
N PRO A 54 -12.43 0.16 23.10
CA PRO A 54 -12.54 -1.14 22.44
C PRO A 54 -13.99 -1.56 22.09
N ASN A 55 -14.96 -1.19 22.91
CA ASN A 55 -16.37 -1.53 22.72
C ASN A 55 -17.03 -0.77 21.56
N SER A 56 -16.44 0.35 21.14
CA SER A 56 -16.93 1.20 20.04
C SER A 56 -16.24 0.90 18.71
N LEU A 57 -15.34 -0.09 18.67
CA LEU A 57 -14.66 -0.50 17.45
C LEU A 57 -15.62 -1.23 16.51
N THR A 58 -15.57 -0.84 15.24
CA THR A 58 -16.30 -1.56 14.18
C THR A 58 -15.77 -2.99 14.04
N SER A 59 -16.61 -3.91 13.55
CA SER A 59 -16.19 -5.29 13.23
C SER A 59 -15.01 -5.32 12.25
N PHE A 60 -15.04 -4.45 11.24
CA PHE A 60 -13.95 -4.26 10.29
C PHE A 60 -12.64 -3.86 11.00
N ALA A 61 -12.65 -2.84 11.87
CA ALA A 61 -11.44 -2.39 12.56
C ALA A 61 -10.84 -3.49 13.46
N ARG A 62 -11.69 -4.28 14.13
CA ARG A 62 -11.24 -5.44 14.92
C ARG A 62 -10.61 -6.52 14.06
N GLN A 63 -11.25 -6.89 12.96
CA GLN A 63 -10.73 -7.91 12.05
C GLN A 63 -9.44 -7.45 11.35
N TYR A 64 -9.38 -6.19 10.92
CA TYR A 64 -8.23 -5.60 10.24
C TYR A 64 -7.00 -5.53 11.16
N ASN A 65 -7.21 -5.26 12.45
CA ASN A 65 -6.14 -5.22 13.44
C ASN A 65 -5.93 -6.54 14.18
N ALA A 66 -6.65 -7.62 13.85
CA ALA A 66 -6.46 -8.89 14.54
C ALA A 66 -5.04 -9.44 14.30
N ILE A 67 -4.46 -10.04 15.33
CA ILE A 67 -3.23 -10.83 15.17
C ILE A 67 -3.62 -12.09 14.42
N GLY A 68 -3.29 -12.13 13.13
CA GLY A 68 -3.47 -13.31 12.28
C GLY A 68 -2.36 -14.34 12.48
N ASP A 69 -2.15 -15.15 11.45
CA ASP A 69 -1.08 -16.13 11.42
C ASP A 69 0.30 -15.45 11.36
N ILE A 70 1.01 -15.47 12.50
CA ILE A 70 2.35 -14.88 12.64
C ILE A 70 3.41 -15.52 11.74
N THR A 71 3.16 -16.73 11.23
CA THR A 71 4.10 -17.44 10.35
C THR A 71 4.15 -16.84 8.94
N ARG A 72 3.14 -16.04 8.57
CA ARG A 72 3.13 -15.25 7.33
C ARG A 72 4.19 -14.14 7.35
N PHE A 73 4.49 -13.62 8.54
CA PHE A 73 5.47 -12.55 8.70
C PHE A 73 6.87 -13.07 8.83
N MET A 74 7.11 -14.19 9.51
CA MET A 74 8.43 -14.80 9.64
C MET A 74 8.29 -16.31 9.79
N ALA A 75 9.22 -17.07 9.20
CA ALA A 75 9.18 -18.54 9.26
C ALA A 75 9.19 -19.02 10.73
N PRO A 76 8.56 -20.17 11.05
CA PRO A 76 8.53 -20.72 12.41
C PRO A 76 9.92 -20.87 13.04
N VAL A 77 10.92 -21.24 12.25
CA VAL A 77 12.33 -21.33 12.70
C VAL A 77 12.87 -19.96 13.10
N GLY A 78 12.53 -18.89 12.38
CA GLY A 78 12.91 -17.53 12.75
C GLY A 78 12.31 -17.08 14.08
N TRP A 79 11.04 -17.45 14.33
CA TRP A 79 10.39 -17.19 15.62
C TRP A 79 11.05 -17.96 16.76
N LEU A 80 11.36 -19.24 16.54
CA LEU A 80 12.08 -20.06 17.51
C LEU A 80 13.47 -19.47 17.82
N LEU A 81 14.24 -19.10 16.79
CA LEU A 81 15.55 -18.47 16.96
C LEU A 81 15.47 -17.14 17.70
N LEU A 82 14.43 -16.33 17.43
CA LEU A 82 14.20 -15.08 18.16
C LEU A 82 13.96 -15.34 19.66
N VAL A 83 13.11 -16.31 20.00
CA VAL A 83 12.86 -16.69 21.41
C VAL A 83 14.14 -17.17 22.08
N ILE A 84 14.92 -18.04 21.42
CA ILE A 84 16.20 -18.53 21.93
C ILE A 84 17.19 -17.38 22.13
N ALA A 85 17.26 -16.43 21.19
CA ALA A 85 18.14 -15.27 21.28
C ALA A 85 17.77 -14.38 22.48
N ILE A 86 16.47 -14.11 22.68
CA ILE A 86 15.98 -13.34 23.82
C ILE A 86 16.31 -14.07 25.13
N ALA A 87 15.95 -15.36 25.24
CA ALA A 87 16.19 -16.15 26.45
C ALA A 87 17.68 -16.20 26.82
N THR A 88 18.55 -16.47 25.84
CA THR A 88 20.00 -16.52 26.04
C THR A 88 20.57 -15.16 26.43
N GLY A 89 20.11 -14.08 25.79
CA GLY A 89 20.56 -12.72 26.07
C GLY A 89 20.15 -12.22 27.46
N LEU A 90 18.92 -12.53 27.89
CA LEU A 90 18.43 -12.23 29.22
C LEU A 90 19.16 -13.06 30.29
N TRP A 91 19.38 -14.37 30.04
CA TRP A 91 20.17 -15.22 30.93
C TRP A 91 21.59 -14.68 31.13
N LYS A 92 22.22 -14.21 30.06
CA LYS A 92 23.55 -13.57 30.09
C LYS A 92 23.52 -12.11 30.54
N ARG A 93 22.38 -11.59 30.98
CA ARG A 93 22.17 -10.21 31.45
C ARG A 93 22.67 -9.14 30.47
N ARG A 94 22.51 -9.40 29.16
CA ARG A 94 22.90 -8.46 28.10
C ARG A 94 21.91 -7.29 28.05
N ARG A 95 22.36 -6.10 28.45
CA ARG A 95 21.54 -4.87 28.45
C ARG A 95 20.95 -4.54 27.08
N GLY A 96 21.69 -4.78 26.00
CA GLY A 96 21.21 -4.55 24.63
C GLY A 96 20.03 -5.43 24.24
N VAL A 97 20.05 -6.71 24.63
CA VAL A 97 18.94 -7.64 24.39
C VAL A 97 17.72 -7.19 25.20
N LEU A 98 17.90 -6.88 26.48
CA LEU A 98 16.82 -6.37 27.32
C LEU A 98 16.17 -5.11 26.73
N LEU A 99 16.97 -4.14 26.27
CA LEU A 99 16.46 -2.89 25.70
C LEU A 99 15.62 -3.13 24.44
N ILE A 100 16.13 -3.95 23.51
CA ILE A 100 15.42 -4.24 22.25
C ILE A 100 14.15 -5.05 22.53
N SER A 101 14.22 -6.07 23.39
CA SER A 101 13.06 -6.89 23.76
C SER A 101 12.01 -6.08 24.49
N LEU A 102 12.41 -5.22 25.43
CA LEU A 102 11.50 -4.35 26.17
C LEU A 102 10.86 -3.33 25.25
N TRP A 103 11.65 -2.68 24.38
CA TRP A 103 11.12 -1.75 23.38
C TRP A 103 10.08 -2.42 22.47
N TRP A 104 10.39 -3.62 21.97
CA TRP A 104 9.45 -4.38 21.15
C TRP A 104 8.17 -4.76 21.90
N PHE A 105 8.31 -5.20 23.15
CA PHE A 105 7.18 -5.52 24.01
C PHE A 105 6.30 -4.30 24.27
N LEU A 106 6.90 -3.14 24.54
CA LEU A 106 6.17 -1.89 24.71
C LEU A 106 5.43 -1.47 23.43
N LEU A 107 6.03 -1.69 22.24
CA LEU A 107 5.33 -1.48 20.96
C LEU A 107 4.14 -2.43 20.78
N LEU A 108 4.26 -3.69 21.19
CA LEU A 108 3.16 -4.65 21.15
C LEU A 108 1.99 -4.18 22.03
N ILE A 109 2.27 -3.72 23.24
CA ILE A 109 1.28 -3.14 24.16
C ILE A 109 0.68 -1.85 23.59
N ALA A 110 1.50 -0.95 23.04
CA ALA A 110 1.03 0.30 22.44
C ALA A 110 0.16 0.07 21.20
N THR A 111 0.38 -1.03 20.47
CA THR A 111 -0.42 -1.44 19.30
C THR A 111 -1.74 -2.10 19.73
N ASN A 112 -1.78 -2.72 20.92
CA ASN A 112 -2.93 -3.45 21.46
C ASN A 112 -3.35 -2.89 22.84
N PRO A 113 -3.73 -1.60 22.93
CA PRO A 113 -4.12 -0.98 24.20
C PRO A 113 -5.39 -1.63 24.79
N ASP A 114 -6.20 -2.27 23.96
CA ASP A 114 -7.40 -3.01 24.34
C ASP A 114 -7.11 -4.17 25.30
N TRP A 115 -5.91 -4.78 25.26
CA TRP A 115 -5.49 -5.79 26.24
C TRP A 115 -5.43 -5.25 27.66
N LEU A 116 -5.17 -3.95 27.81
CA LEU A 116 -5.18 -3.21 29.08
C LEU A 116 -6.46 -2.39 29.27
N ARG A 117 -7.48 -2.59 28.42
CA ARG A 117 -8.73 -1.80 28.40
C ARG A 117 -8.52 -0.30 28.17
N LEU A 118 -7.42 0.07 27.52
CA LEU A 118 -7.11 1.45 27.15
C LEU A 118 -7.68 1.79 25.75
N PRO A 119 -8.01 3.06 25.49
CA PRO A 119 -8.39 3.51 24.14
C PRO A 119 -7.17 3.61 23.22
N GLY A 120 -7.39 3.73 21.90
CA GLY A 120 -6.30 3.86 20.91
C GLY A 120 -6.05 2.66 20.01
N SER A 121 -6.92 1.64 20.05
CA SER A 121 -6.77 0.49 19.17
C SER A 121 -6.91 0.91 17.69
N GLY A 122 -5.95 0.48 16.86
CA GLY A 122 -5.90 0.79 15.43
C GLY A 122 -5.18 2.06 15.03
N VAL A 123 -4.58 2.80 15.98
CA VAL A 123 -3.62 3.88 15.68
C VAL A 123 -2.36 3.31 15.02
N ILE A 124 -1.85 2.23 15.59
CA ILE A 124 -0.82 1.38 15.00
C ILE A 124 -1.51 0.05 14.69
N SER A 125 -1.33 -0.46 13.48
CA SER A 125 -1.89 -1.76 13.12
C SER A 125 -0.94 -2.88 13.52
N ASN A 126 -1.50 -4.04 13.90
CA ASN A 126 -0.68 -5.24 14.12
C ASN A 126 0.07 -5.63 12.84
N PHE A 127 -0.48 -5.35 11.65
CA PHE A 127 0.26 -5.49 10.40
C PHE A 127 1.57 -4.69 10.40
N ALA A 128 1.52 -3.39 10.76
CA ALA A 128 2.70 -2.53 10.84
C ALA A 128 3.72 -3.03 11.88
N LEU A 129 3.23 -3.49 13.04
CA LEU A 129 4.08 -4.11 14.04
C LEU A 129 4.77 -5.36 13.47
N PHE A 130 4.03 -6.34 12.94
CA PHE A 130 4.64 -7.60 12.52
C PHE A 130 5.54 -7.50 11.28
N ILE A 131 5.32 -6.55 10.36
CA ILE A 131 6.30 -6.31 9.28
C ILE A 131 7.61 -5.69 9.83
N ALA A 132 7.56 -4.97 10.95
CA ALA A 132 8.75 -4.40 11.59
C ALA A 132 9.55 -5.42 12.41
N VAL A 133 9.01 -6.63 12.67
CA VAL A 133 9.66 -7.63 13.55
C VAL A 133 11.02 -8.10 13.04
N TYR A 134 11.26 -7.99 11.73
CA TYR A 134 12.54 -8.28 11.11
C TYR A 134 13.69 -7.44 11.68
N ILE A 135 13.40 -6.23 12.19
CA ILE A 135 14.41 -5.34 12.78
C ILE A 135 14.95 -5.94 14.10
N PRO A 136 14.14 -6.15 15.15
CA PRO A 136 14.63 -6.77 16.37
C PRO A 136 15.07 -8.22 16.12
N ALA A 137 14.38 -8.98 15.27
CA ALA A 137 14.75 -10.36 14.97
C ALA A 137 16.14 -10.46 14.33
N GLY A 138 16.43 -9.66 13.30
CA GLY A 138 17.73 -9.64 12.64
C GLY A 138 18.88 -9.30 13.61
N ILE A 139 18.67 -8.31 14.49
CA ILE A 139 19.69 -7.90 15.47
C ILE A 139 19.93 -9.00 16.51
N LEU A 140 18.88 -9.55 17.10
CA LEU A 140 18.99 -10.52 18.19
C LEU A 140 19.46 -11.89 17.71
N ILE A 141 18.92 -12.38 16.58
CA ILE A 141 19.37 -13.63 15.96
C ILE A 141 20.81 -13.48 15.47
N GLY A 142 21.15 -12.35 14.84
CA GLY A 142 22.52 -12.06 14.42
C GLY A 142 23.51 -12.06 15.60
N TRP A 143 23.13 -11.46 16.73
CA TRP A 143 23.92 -11.52 17.96
C TRP A 143 24.12 -12.95 18.46
N LEU A 144 23.04 -13.75 18.53
CA LEU A 144 23.11 -15.14 18.97
C LEU A 144 24.04 -15.97 18.09
N LEU A 145 23.88 -15.86 16.76
CA LEU A 145 24.74 -16.55 15.79
C LEU A 145 26.20 -16.08 15.91
N GLY A 146 26.43 -14.78 16.14
CA GLY A 146 27.75 -14.23 16.37
C GLY A 146 28.43 -14.78 17.63
N GLU A 147 27.69 -14.97 18.73
CA GLU A 147 28.25 -15.60 19.94
C GLU A 147 28.61 -17.07 19.74
N VAL A 148 27.79 -17.82 18.98
CA VAL A 148 28.07 -19.22 18.65
C VAL A 148 29.28 -19.33 17.73
N MET A 149 29.31 -18.56 16.65
CA MET A 149 30.40 -18.55 15.69
C MET A 149 31.71 -18.05 16.31
N GLY A 150 31.66 -17.03 17.16
CA GLY A 150 32.83 -16.47 17.85
C GLY A 150 33.64 -17.52 18.62
N ARG A 151 33.01 -18.61 19.06
CA ARG A 151 33.69 -19.73 19.74
C ARG A 151 34.50 -20.61 18.78
N TRP A 152 34.11 -20.69 17.51
CA TRP A 152 34.67 -21.62 16.50
C TRP A 152 35.43 -20.91 15.35
N THR A 153 35.41 -19.58 15.32
CA THR A 153 36.03 -18.72 14.28
C THR A 153 37.55 -18.79 14.18
N ARG A 154 38.24 -19.51 15.08
CA ARG A 154 39.70 -19.69 14.99
C ARG A 154 40.13 -20.47 13.74
N HIS A 155 39.22 -21.23 13.12
CA HIS A 155 39.48 -21.98 11.90
C HIS A 155 38.85 -21.30 10.67
N LYS A 156 39.70 -20.88 9.72
CA LYS A 156 39.30 -20.19 8.48
C LYS A 156 38.20 -20.94 7.71
N TRP A 157 38.25 -22.26 7.70
CA TRP A 157 37.26 -23.11 7.02
C TRP A 157 35.87 -23.02 7.65
N VAL A 158 35.76 -22.95 8.98
CA VAL A 158 34.45 -22.79 9.66
C VAL A 158 33.82 -21.44 9.31
N MET A 159 34.63 -20.38 9.25
CA MET A 159 34.17 -19.06 8.84
C MET A 159 33.71 -19.06 7.37
N LEU A 160 34.47 -19.65 6.46
CA LEU A 160 34.10 -19.77 5.05
C LEU A 160 32.81 -20.57 4.87
N SER A 161 32.66 -21.71 5.57
CA SER A 161 31.43 -22.51 5.54
C SER A 161 30.24 -21.75 6.09
N ALA A 162 30.40 -20.99 7.16
CA ALA A 162 29.30 -20.19 7.72
C ALA A 162 28.88 -19.04 6.80
N VAL A 163 29.84 -18.36 6.16
CA VAL A 163 29.55 -17.35 5.13
C VAL A 163 28.86 -17.99 3.94
N ALA A 164 29.35 -19.13 3.46
CA ALA A 164 28.73 -19.87 2.35
C ALA A 164 27.30 -20.31 2.70
N LEU A 165 27.06 -20.77 3.93
CA LEU A 165 25.72 -21.13 4.41
C LEU A 165 24.80 -19.92 4.48
N LEU A 166 25.29 -18.78 4.99
CA LEU A 166 24.51 -17.55 5.08
C LEU A 166 24.15 -17.00 3.69
N VAL A 167 25.11 -16.99 2.77
CA VAL A 167 24.87 -16.60 1.38
C VAL A 167 23.93 -17.58 0.68
N GLY A 168 24.16 -18.88 0.85
CA GLY A 168 23.33 -19.94 0.26
C GLY A 168 21.88 -19.90 0.75
N THR A 169 21.66 -19.74 2.05
CA THR A 169 20.32 -19.57 2.63
C THR A 169 19.67 -18.26 2.20
N GLY A 170 20.43 -17.18 2.09
CA GLY A 170 19.98 -15.91 1.53
C GLY A 170 19.50 -16.02 0.08
N LEU A 171 20.28 -16.67 -0.78
CA LEU A 171 19.94 -16.89 -2.19
C LEU A 171 18.74 -17.84 -2.35
N ALA A 172 18.69 -18.92 -1.57
CA ALA A 172 17.56 -19.85 -1.56
C ALA A 172 16.27 -19.15 -1.09
N GLY A 173 16.38 -18.33 -0.03
CA GLY A 173 15.30 -17.48 0.46
C GLY A 173 14.82 -16.51 -0.60
N ALA A 174 15.73 -15.77 -1.25
CA ALA A 174 15.39 -14.82 -2.32
C ALA A 174 14.65 -15.49 -3.48
N ARG A 175 15.15 -16.65 -3.94
CA ARG A 175 14.49 -17.44 -5.00
C ARG A 175 13.08 -17.88 -4.59
N ARG A 176 12.89 -18.31 -3.34
CA ARG A 176 11.56 -18.68 -2.83
C ARG A 176 10.63 -17.47 -2.77
N ARG A 177 11.11 -16.31 -2.31
CA ARG A 177 10.34 -15.07 -2.22
C ARG A 177 9.94 -14.52 -3.60
N MET A 178 10.72 -14.78 -4.65
CA MET A 178 10.30 -14.46 -6.03
C MET A 178 8.98 -15.16 -6.41
N GLY A 179 8.71 -16.35 -5.89
CA GLY A 179 7.45 -17.06 -6.10
C GLY A 179 6.24 -16.39 -5.43
N ASP A 180 6.46 -15.58 -4.40
CA ASP A 180 5.36 -14.90 -3.68
C ASP A 180 4.75 -13.75 -4.49
N LEU A 181 5.46 -13.25 -5.51
CA LEU A 181 4.99 -12.14 -6.35
C LEU A 181 3.69 -12.45 -7.10
N GLN A 182 3.38 -13.74 -7.35
CA GLN A 182 2.15 -14.19 -8.02
C GLN A 182 1.75 -13.24 -9.16
N VAL A 183 2.67 -13.02 -10.09
CA VAL A 183 2.60 -11.96 -11.10
C VAL A 183 1.28 -12.02 -11.88
N ASP A 184 0.85 -13.21 -12.26
CA ASP A 184 -0.39 -13.40 -13.03
C ASP A 184 -1.64 -12.89 -12.30
N ARG A 185 -1.64 -12.94 -10.96
CA ARG A 185 -2.78 -12.58 -10.11
C ARG A 185 -2.79 -11.11 -9.69
N HIS A 186 -1.61 -10.51 -9.47
CA HIS A 186 -1.50 -9.17 -8.89
C HIS A 186 -1.10 -8.09 -9.90
N THR A 187 -0.79 -8.47 -11.14
CA THR A 187 -0.46 -7.50 -12.20
C THR A 187 -1.71 -6.74 -12.62
N MET A 188 -1.77 -5.44 -12.30
CA MET A 188 -2.84 -4.54 -12.76
C MET A 188 -2.72 -4.15 -14.23
N VAL A 189 -1.50 -3.88 -14.70
CA VAL A 189 -1.23 -3.41 -16.06
C VAL A 189 -0.46 -4.47 -16.81
N THR A 190 -1.02 -4.93 -17.92
CA THR A 190 -0.41 -5.94 -18.79
C THR A 190 0.00 -5.35 -20.14
N ARG A 191 0.64 -6.14 -21.01
CA ARG A 191 1.03 -5.69 -22.35
C ARG A 191 -0.17 -5.25 -23.22
N PRO A 192 -1.31 -5.97 -23.26
CA PRO A 192 -2.53 -5.47 -23.90
C PRO A 192 -3.01 -4.11 -23.38
N ASP A 193 -2.96 -3.90 -22.05
CA ASP A 193 -3.33 -2.60 -21.47
C ASP A 193 -2.41 -1.49 -21.99
N LEU A 194 -1.10 -1.72 -22.06
CA LEU A 194 -0.15 -0.72 -22.60
C LEU A 194 -0.46 -0.31 -24.04
N ARG A 195 -0.86 -1.26 -24.91
CA ARG A 195 -1.30 -0.96 -26.28
C ARG A 195 -2.58 -0.11 -26.28
N ALA A 196 -3.55 -0.47 -25.44
CA ALA A 196 -4.77 0.30 -25.30
C ALA A 196 -4.50 1.73 -24.76
N MET A 197 -3.54 1.91 -23.86
CA MET A 197 -3.13 3.24 -23.37
C MET A 197 -2.54 4.11 -24.49
N VAL A 198 -1.79 3.53 -25.42
CA VAL A 198 -1.31 4.24 -26.62
C VAL A 198 -2.50 4.64 -27.50
N TRP A 199 -3.42 3.71 -27.76
CA TRP A 199 -4.62 3.99 -28.55
C TRP A 199 -5.48 5.09 -27.91
N ILE A 200 -5.76 5.00 -26.60
CA ILE A 200 -6.47 6.03 -25.83
C ILE A 200 -5.78 7.38 -26.02
N ARG A 201 -4.44 7.39 -25.99
CA ARG A 201 -3.68 8.62 -26.12
C ARG A 201 -3.80 9.30 -27.48
N GLU A 202 -4.03 8.51 -28.53
CA GLU A 202 -4.03 8.97 -29.91
C GLU A 202 -5.46 9.18 -30.45
N ASN A 203 -6.48 8.56 -29.83
CA ASN A 203 -7.82 8.45 -30.40
C ASN A 203 -8.94 9.01 -29.51
N THR A 204 -8.62 9.59 -28.35
CA THR A 204 -9.63 10.29 -27.52
C THR A 204 -9.25 11.74 -27.26
N PRO A 205 -10.23 12.63 -27.01
CA PRO A 205 -9.99 14.00 -26.54
C PRO A 205 -9.07 14.05 -25.33
N GLU A 206 -8.35 15.17 -25.16
CA GLU A 206 -7.39 15.35 -24.06
C GLU A 206 -8.09 15.47 -22.69
N ASP A 207 -9.31 15.99 -22.66
CA ASP A 207 -10.15 16.14 -21.48
C ASP A 207 -11.04 14.91 -21.19
N ALA A 208 -10.94 13.86 -22.03
CA ALA A 208 -11.75 12.66 -21.91
C ALA A 208 -11.58 12.00 -20.52
N ARG A 209 -12.70 11.58 -19.93
CA ARG A 209 -12.75 10.90 -18.64
C ARG A 209 -13.30 9.50 -18.77
N PHE A 210 -12.57 8.54 -18.21
CA PHE A 210 -12.87 7.12 -18.28
C PHE A 210 -13.52 6.59 -16.99
N LEU A 211 -14.66 5.93 -17.12
CA LEU A 211 -15.15 5.01 -16.10
C LEU A 211 -14.32 3.73 -16.15
N ILE A 212 -13.83 3.29 -14.99
CA ILE A 212 -13.00 2.09 -14.86
C ILE A 212 -13.58 1.12 -13.84
N ASN A 213 -13.19 -0.15 -13.94
CA ASN A 213 -13.48 -1.12 -12.88
C ASN A 213 -12.86 -0.67 -11.56
N SER A 214 -13.65 -0.76 -10.50
CA SER A 214 -13.25 -0.40 -9.14
C SER A 214 -13.83 -1.37 -8.13
N PHE A 215 -13.64 -1.13 -6.83
CA PHE A 215 -14.41 -1.74 -5.75
C PHE A 215 -14.19 -1.00 -4.44
N PHE A 216 -15.13 -1.15 -3.50
CA PHE A 216 -14.99 -0.62 -2.15
C PHE A 216 -13.91 -1.35 -1.35
N ALA A 217 -12.97 -0.59 -0.79
CA ALA A 217 -11.88 -1.07 0.06
C ALA A 217 -11.97 -0.45 1.46
N TYR A 218 -11.19 -1.00 2.40
CA TYR A 218 -11.06 -0.50 3.78
C TYR A 218 -12.41 -0.30 4.50
N GLY A 219 -13.28 -1.31 4.46
CA GLY A 219 -14.60 -1.26 5.10
C GLY A 219 -15.60 -0.32 4.41
N GLY A 220 -15.42 -0.03 3.12
CA GLY A 220 -16.32 0.83 2.35
C GLY A 220 -15.97 2.32 2.41
N GLY A 221 -14.87 2.69 3.05
CA GLY A 221 -14.47 4.09 3.21
C GLY A 221 -14.01 4.76 1.90
N VAL A 222 -13.49 3.97 0.97
CA VAL A 222 -12.91 4.41 -0.31
C VAL A 222 -13.13 3.34 -1.38
N ILE A 223 -12.95 3.72 -2.63
CA ILE A 223 -12.89 2.83 -3.78
C ILE A 223 -11.47 2.82 -4.35
N VAL A 224 -11.06 1.67 -4.89
CA VAL A 224 -9.78 1.48 -5.58
C VAL A 224 -10.02 0.85 -6.95
N GLY A 225 -9.11 1.06 -7.89
CA GLY A 225 -9.17 0.40 -9.19
C GLY A 225 -8.82 -1.10 -9.09
N SER A 226 -9.39 -1.92 -9.98
CA SER A 226 -9.18 -3.37 -10.00
C SER A 226 -8.61 -3.93 -11.31
N ASP A 227 -8.11 -3.06 -12.19
CA ASP A 227 -7.37 -3.42 -13.40
C ASP A 227 -6.52 -2.23 -13.91
N GLY A 228 -6.03 -2.34 -15.15
CA GLY A 228 -5.19 -1.34 -15.79
C GLY A 228 -5.85 0.03 -15.94
N GLY A 229 -7.17 0.14 -15.83
CA GLY A 229 -7.89 1.41 -15.94
C GLY A 229 -7.46 2.44 -14.89
N TRP A 230 -6.99 1.99 -13.71
CA TRP A 230 -6.53 2.89 -12.67
C TRP A 230 -5.28 3.69 -13.07
N TRP A 231 -4.53 3.18 -14.06
CA TRP A 231 -3.30 3.77 -14.56
C TRP A 231 -3.49 4.69 -15.78
N ILE A 232 -4.72 4.87 -16.28
CA ILE A 232 -5.03 5.75 -17.43
C ILE A 232 -4.45 7.17 -17.24
N PRO A 233 -4.55 7.83 -16.05
CA PRO A 233 -3.98 9.16 -15.86
C PRO A 233 -2.47 9.25 -16.13
N LEU A 234 -1.73 8.19 -15.83
CA LEU A 234 -0.29 8.15 -16.04
C LEU A 234 0.08 7.68 -17.46
N LEU A 235 -0.56 6.62 -17.95
CA LEU A 235 -0.15 5.92 -19.16
C LEU A 235 -0.91 6.40 -20.41
N GLY A 236 -2.22 6.59 -20.28
CA GLY A 236 -3.09 7.15 -21.32
C GLY A 236 -3.13 8.68 -21.32
N LYS A 237 -2.69 9.33 -20.25
CA LYS A 237 -2.78 10.79 -20.02
C LYS A 237 -4.22 11.34 -20.08
N ARG A 238 -5.21 10.54 -19.66
CA ARG A 238 -6.63 10.94 -19.57
C ARG A 238 -7.13 10.79 -18.14
N ALA A 239 -8.19 11.50 -17.78
CA ALA A 239 -8.78 11.33 -16.46
C ALA A 239 -9.49 9.98 -16.33
N ASN A 240 -9.61 9.47 -15.11
CA ASN A 240 -10.53 8.37 -14.80
C ASN A 240 -11.42 8.73 -13.60
N THR A 241 -12.36 7.84 -13.26
CA THR A 241 -13.32 8.03 -12.17
C THR A 241 -12.75 7.71 -10.78
N VAL A 242 -11.57 7.11 -10.68
CA VAL A 242 -10.99 6.65 -9.41
C VAL A 242 -9.64 7.31 -9.18
N PRO A 243 -9.55 8.30 -8.28
CA PRO A 243 -8.28 8.96 -7.97
C PRO A 243 -7.31 8.01 -7.24
N PRO A 244 -6.03 8.43 -7.07
CA PRO A 244 -5.11 7.73 -6.20
C PRO A 244 -5.67 7.65 -4.76
N LEU A 245 -5.35 6.57 -4.05
CA LEU A 245 -5.98 6.17 -2.79
C LEU A 245 -5.89 7.23 -1.66
N ASN A 246 -4.91 8.14 -1.74
CA ASN A 246 -4.72 9.20 -0.75
C ASN A 246 -5.95 10.13 -0.60
N TYR A 247 -6.85 10.20 -1.59
CA TYR A 247 -8.10 10.95 -1.48
C TYR A 247 -8.99 10.55 -0.28
N GLY A 248 -8.78 9.34 0.27
CA GLY A 248 -9.45 8.87 1.48
C GLY A 248 -9.00 9.54 2.77
N MET A 249 -7.76 10.05 2.80
CA MET A 249 -7.04 10.51 4.00
C MET A 249 -6.62 11.98 3.93
N GLU A 250 -6.18 12.44 2.76
CA GLU A 250 -5.74 13.82 2.54
C GLU A 250 -6.92 14.77 2.31
N ARG A 251 -6.64 16.07 2.36
CA ARG A 251 -7.64 17.08 2.00
C ARG A 251 -7.95 16.98 0.50
N GLY A 252 -9.20 16.66 0.17
CA GLY A 252 -9.67 16.64 -1.21
C GLY A 252 -9.72 18.04 -1.83
N PRO A 253 -9.87 18.15 -3.16
CA PRO A 253 -9.84 19.44 -3.84
C PRO A 253 -11.05 20.33 -3.47
N TRP A 254 -12.15 19.73 -3.03
CA TRP A 254 -13.33 20.43 -2.47
C TRP A 254 -14.01 19.62 -1.37
N ASP A 255 -14.88 20.27 -0.61
CA ASP A 255 -15.65 19.62 0.45
C ASP A 255 -16.64 18.60 -0.13
N GLY A 256 -16.65 17.39 0.44
CA GLY A 256 -17.47 16.29 -0.07
C GLY A 256 -16.86 15.49 -1.23
N TYR A 257 -15.66 15.84 -1.72
CA TYR A 257 -14.97 15.12 -2.81
C TYR A 257 -14.97 13.60 -2.65
N ARG A 258 -14.60 13.09 -1.46
CA ARG A 258 -14.59 11.65 -1.19
C ARG A 258 -15.96 11.00 -1.36
N ARG A 259 -17.02 11.69 -0.93
CA ARG A 259 -18.40 11.20 -1.07
C ARG A 259 -18.78 11.18 -2.54
N TRP A 260 -18.51 12.27 -3.25
CA TRP A 260 -18.71 12.38 -4.69
C TRP A 260 -18.03 11.22 -5.44
N VAL A 261 -16.75 10.94 -5.19
CA VAL A 261 -16.02 9.80 -5.80
C VAL A 261 -16.73 8.46 -5.54
N ASN A 262 -17.09 8.19 -4.29
CA ASN A 262 -17.69 6.91 -3.89
C ASN A 262 -19.14 6.73 -4.40
N GLU A 263 -19.91 7.80 -4.54
CA GLU A 263 -21.32 7.78 -4.93
C GLU A 263 -21.58 7.16 -6.29
N LEU A 264 -20.73 7.42 -7.29
CA LEU A 264 -20.89 6.82 -8.62
C LEU A 264 -20.77 5.30 -8.55
N ARG A 265 -19.78 4.80 -7.81
CA ARG A 265 -19.62 3.36 -7.61
C ARG A 265 -20.82 2.76 -6.86
N ALA A 266 -21.26 3.39 -5.78
CA ALA A 266 -22.44 2.93 -5.04
C ALA A 266 -23.68 2.88 -5.94
N LYS A 267 -23.89 3.89 -6.79
CA LYS A 267 -25.01 3.95 -7.73
C LYS A 267 -24.96 2.82 -8.75
N ILE A 268 -23.77 2.51 -9.27
CA ILE A 268 -23.56 1.39 -10.20
C ILE A 268 -23.86 0.04 -9.52
N GLU A 269 -23.42 -0.17 -8.27
CA GLU A 269 -23.72 -1.42 -7.55
C GLU A 269 -25.22 -1.56 -7.21
N GLU A 270 -25.90 -0.44 -6.92
CA GLU A 270 -27.31 -0.41 -6.57
C GLU A 270 -28.23 -0.61 -7.77
N LYS A 271 -27.99 0.12 -8.88
CA LYS A 271 -28.93 0.23 -10.00
C LYS A 271 -28.42 -0.38 -11.31
N GLY A 272 -27.12 -0.66 -11.40
CA GLY A 272 -26.47 -1.08 -12.64
C GLY A 272 -26.02 0.09 -13.50
N LEU A 273 -25.20 -0.23 -14.51
CA LEU A 273 -24.55 0.77 -15.36
C LEU A 273 -25.49 1.42 -16.38
N ASP A 274 -26.42 0.63 -16.93
CA ASP A 274 -27.40 1.08 -17.94
C ASP A 274 -28.63 1.79 -17.38
N HIS A 275 -28.73 1.91 -16.06
CA HIS A 275 -29.87 2.59 -15.45
C HIS A 275 -29.86 4.09 -15.81
N PRO A 276 -31.00 4.70 -16.18
CA PRO A 276 -31.05 6.11 -16.61
C PRO A 276 -30.41 7.09 -15.61
N GLU A 277 -30.60 6.87 -14.31
CA GLU A 277 -29.95 7.69 -13.26
C GLU A 277 -28.43 7.55 -13.24
N THR A 278 -27.90 6.34 -13.48
CA THR A 278 -26.45 6.12 -13.57
C THR A 278 -25.88 6.82 -14.80
N LEU A 279 -26.56 6.70 -15.94
CA LEU A 279 -26.17 7.37 -17.19
C LEU A 279 -26.21 8.91 -17.04
N ALA A 280 -27.24 9.46 -16.39
CA ALA A 280 -27.32 10.87 -16.08
C ALA A 280 -26.15 11.33 -15.21
N MET A 281 -25.80 10.55 -14.18
CA MET A 281 -24.66 10.83 -13.31
C MET A 281 -23.31 10.74 -14.06
N LEU A 282 -23.15 9.80 -15.00
CA LEU A 282 -21.96 9.71 -15.85
C LEU A 282 -21.82 10.96 -16.72
N LYS A 283 -22.92 11.39 -17.34
CA LYS A 283 -22.97 12.61 -18.16
C LYS A 283 -22.67 13.86 -17.35
N GLU A 284 -23.30 14.03 -16.18
CA GLU A 284 -23.05 15.15 -15.26
C GLU A 284 -21.58 15.26 -14.86
N ARG A 285 -20.91 14.10 -14.68
CA ARG A 285 -19.51 14.03 -14.27
C ARG A 285 -18.52 14.06 -15.44
N GLY A 286 -19.01 14.29 -16.66
CA GLY A 286 -18.19 14.36 -17.88
C GLY A 286 -17.51 13.04 -18.23
N VAL A 287 -18.08 11.89 -17.84
CA VAL A 287 -17.55 10.58 -18.21
C VAL A 287 -18.01 10.24 -19.62
N THR A 288 -17.07 10.06 -20.54
CA THR A 288 -17.32 9.85 -21.97
C THR A 288 -16.96 8.45 -22.45
N TYR A 289 -16.09 7.74 -21.72
CA TYR A 289 -15.64 6.39 -22.06
C TYR A 289 -15.70 5.43 -20.88
N ILE A 290 -15.79 4.14 -21.18
CA ILE A 290 -15.63 3.03 -20.24
C ILE A 290 -14.39 2.24 -20.67
N TYR A 291 -13.52 1.92 -19.73
CA TYR A 291 -12.36 1.06 -19.94
C TYR A 291 -12.49 -0.23 -19.14
N ILE A 292 -12.27 -1.35 -19.81
CA ILE A 292 -12.18 -2.68 -19.19
C ILE A 292 -10.80 -3.23 -19.54
N GLY A 293 -9.95 -3.39 -18.54
CA GLY A 293 -8.57 -3.85 -18.74
C GLY A 293 -8.48 -5.37 -18.94
N GLN A 294 -7.27 -5.84 -19.25
CA GLN A 294 -7.01 -7.26 -19.53
C GLN A 294 -7.43 -8.17 -18.37
N GLN A 295 -7.30 -7.68 -17.14
CA GLN A 295 -7.69 -8.38 -15.91
C GLN A 295 -9.19 -8.27 -15.57
N ARG A 296 -9.98 -7.55 -16.37
CA ARG A 296 -11.45 -7.45 -16.28
C ARG A 296 -11.95 -7.07 -14.88
N GLY A 297 -11.27 -6.13 -14.23
CA GLY A 297 -11.61 -5.69 -12.88
C GLY A 297 -11.43 -6.75 -11.78
N ARG A 298 -10.64 -7.80 -11.99
CA ARG A 298 -10.46 -8.92 -11.04
C ARG A 298 -9.20 -8.85 -10.18
N VAL A 299 -8.35 -7.83 -10.35
CA VAL A 299 -7.16 -7.69 -9.49
C VAL A 299 -7.61 -7.29 -8.09
N ASN A 300 -7.32 -8.15 -7.10
CA ASN A 300 -7.71 -8.01 -5.70
C ASN A 300 -9.23 -7.91 -5.45
N TYR A 301 -10.07 -8.26 -6.43
CA TYR A 301 -11.53 -8.17 -6.32
C TYR A 301 -12.22 -9.47 -6.75
N GLY A 302 -12.81 -10.16 -5.76
CA GLY A 302 -13.61 -11.37 -5.94
C GLY A 302 -15.12 -11.13 -5.89
N GLY A 303 -15.57 -9.87 -5.83
CA GLY A 303 -17.00 -9.55 -5.74
C GLY A 303 -17.74 -9.68 -7.08
N PRO A 304 -19.08 -9.56 -7.07
CA PRO A 304 -19.89 -9.78 -8.26
C PRO A 304 -19.88 -8.60 -9.25
N PHE A 305 -19.59 -7.39 -8.79
CA PHE A 305 -19.76 -6.16 -9.57
C PHE A 305 -18.52 -5.80 -10.38
N VAL A 306 -18.41 -6.38 -11.57
CA VAL A 306 -17.43 -6.03 -12.60
C VAL A 306 -18.14 -5.69 -13.91
N PHE A 307 -17.54 -4.83 -14.72
CA PHE A 307 -18.06 -4.53 -16.05
C PHE A 307 -17.90 -5.74 -16.97
N ASP A 308 -19.02 -6.16 -17.57
CA ASP A 308 -19.07 -7.23 -18.55
C ASP A 308 -19.14 -6.65 -19.97
N PRO A 309 -18.09 -6.82 -20.80
CA PRO A 309 -18.09 -6.28 -22.16
C PRO A 309 -19.24 -6.80 -23.03
N GLY A 310 -19.68 -8.05 -22.81
CA GLY A 310 -20.75 -8.68 -23.57
C GLY A 310 -22.08 -7.94 -23.37
N SER A 311 -22.49 -7.79 -22.11
CA SER A 311 -23.70 -7.07 -21.71
C SER A 311 -23.65 -5.60 -22.15
N LEU A 312 -22.51 -4.93 -21.98
CA LEU A 312 -22.36 -3.51 -22.36
C LEU A 312 -22.39 -3.30 -23.88
N SER A 313 -21.89 -4.24 -24.67
CA SER A 313 -21.94 -4.15 -26.14
C SER A 313 -23.35 -4.36 -26.70
N GLN A 314 -24.25 -4.97 -25.93
CA GLN A 314 -25.66 -5.14 -26.29
C GLN A 314 -26.53 -3.94 -25.88
N SER A 315 -26.04 -3.10 -24.98
CA SER A 315 -26.75 -1.88 -24.57
C SER A 315 -26.75 -0.83 -25.68
N GLU A 316 -27.88 -0.17 -25.87
CA GLU A 316 -27.99 0.97 -26.78
C GLU A 316 -27.17 2.18 -26.31
N SER A 317 -26.85 2.26 -25.01
CA SER A 317 -26.14 3.38 -24.39
C SER A 317 -24.64 3.40 -24.69
N PHE A 318 -24.05 2.29 -25.12
CA PHE A 318 -22.61 2.16 -25.29
C PHE A 318 -22.24 1.74 -26.72
N GLN A 319 -21.06 2.15 -27.16
CA GLN A 319 -20.50 1.79 -28.46
C GLN A 319 -19.06 1.35 -28.28
N PRO A 320 -18.71 0.08 -28.57
CA PRO A 320 -17.32 -0.35 -28.61
C PRO A 320 -16.54 0.46 -29.66
N VAL A 321 -15.43 1.08 -29.26
CA VAL A 321 -14.54 1.86 -30.14
C VAL A 321 -13.14 1.28 -30.22
N TYR A 322 -12.76 0.44 -29.26
CA TYR A 322 -11.53 -0.34 -29.29
C TYR A 322 -11.76 -1.70 -28.64
N HIS A 323 -11.23 -2.74 -29.28
CA HIS A 323 -11.16 -4.07 -28.72
C HIS A 323 -9.91 -4.78 -29.22
N GLN A 324 -9.06 -5.20 -28.29
CA GLN A 324 -7.91 -6.06 -28.56
C GLN A 324 -7.63 -6.95 -27.34
N ASP A 325 -7.41 -8.24 -27.58
CA ASP A 325 -7.28 -9.25 -26.52
C ASP A 325 -8.52 -9.29 -25.60
N LEU A 326 -8.38 -8.99 -24.30
CA LEU A 326 -9.51 -8.83 -23.38
C LEU A 326 -9.73 -7.36 -22.99
N VAL A 327 -9.06 -6.43 -23.65
CA VAL A 327 -9.17 -5.00 -23.35
C VAL A 327 -10.23 -4.36 -24.23
N TRP A 328 -11.15 -3.63 -23.60
CA TRP A 328 -12.24 -2.93 -24.27
C TRP A 328 -12.25 -1.45 -23.90
N VAL A 329 -12.49 -0.61 -24.90
CA VAL A 329 -12.92 0.77 -24.71
C VAL A 329 -14.28 0.95 -25.36
N LEU A 330 -15.24 1.43 -24.58
CA LEU A 330 -16.58 1.76 -25.05
C LEU A 330 -16.81 3.25 -24.88
N ARG A 331 -17.36 3.90 -25.91
CA ARG A 331 -17.87 5.27 -25.85
C ARG A 331 -19.29 5.26 -25.30
N ILE A 332 -19.61 6.23 -24.45
CA ILE A 332 -20.98 6.46 -23.98
C ILE A 332 -21.71 7.31 -25.01
N LYS A 333 -22.85 6.86 -25.52
CA LYS A 333 -23.64 7.61 -26.52
C LYS A 333 -24.33 8.79 -25.85
N GLY A 334 -24.47 9.91 -26.57
CA GLY A 334 -25.15 11.11 -26.06
C GLY A 334 -24.31 11.97 -25.10
N THR A 335 -23.02 11.65 -24.92
CA THR A 335 -22.01 12.55 -24.36
C THR A 335 -21.22 13.14 -25.53
N SER A 336 -21.26 14.47 -25.69
CA SER A 336 -20.50 15.18 -26.73
C SER A 336 -19.00 15.14 -26.41
N ASP A 337 -18.18 14.87 -27.42
CA ASP A 337 -16.75 15.23 -27.38
C ASP A 337 -16.75 16.77 -27.46
N GLN A 338 -16.50 17.46 -26.34
CA GLN A 338 -16.34 18.91 -26.38
C GLN A 338 -14.95 19.27 -26.88
#